data_AF-A0A550CK17-F1
#
_entry.id   AF-A0A550CK17-F1
#
_cell.length_a   1.000
_cell.length_b   1.000
_cell.length_c   1.000
_cell.angle_alpha   90.00
_cell.angle_beta   90.00
_cell.angle_gamma   90.00
#
_symmetry.space_group_name_H-M   'P 1'
#
loop_
_entity.id
_entity.type
_entity.pdbx_description
1 polymer ?
#
loop_
_entity_poly.entity_id
_entity_poly.type
_entity_poly.pdbx_seq_one_letter_code
_entity_poly.pdbx_strand_id
1 'polypeptide(L)'
;MNTLQSTAQSAKVPGPYVQRCIRGGYPITHAEVFRWATTIADATGRDRPQDEDDLAMMAHLVDVVLGQYNDLDCFPVTNPNDPEGKKVSWLVATTPHRWEYFPKAQIDEQLGKHEDFWNSSLRLSESDLDINAKEALERKGVMLQPFHTAFWLT
;
A
#
# COMPACT_ATOMS: atom_id res chain seq x y z
N MET A 1 -9.16 62.14 -3.85
CA MET A 1 -10.13 61.05 -4.08
C MET A 1 -9.33 59.78 -4.26
N ASN A 2 -9.24 58.95 -3.21
CA ASN A 2 -8.50 57.68 -3.24
C ASN A 2 -9.49 56.54 -3.47
N THR A 3 -9.38 55.85 -4.60
CA THR A 3 -10.13 54.62 -4.86
C THR A 3 -9.23 53.44 -4.53
N LEU A 4 -9.44 52.84 -3.35
CA LEU A 4 -8.85 51.56 -2.99
C LEU A 4 -9.57 50.47 -3.81
N GLN A 5 -8.91 49.94 -4.84
CA GLN A 5 -9.32 48.70 -5.47
C GLN A 5 -8.99 47.54 -4.54
N SER A 6 -10.00 47.05 -3.83
CA SER A 6 -9.97 45.78 -3.12
C SER A 6 -10.01 44.64 -4.13
N THR A 7 -8.86 44.07 -4.49
CA THR A 7 -8.79 42.75 -5.10
C THR A 7 -9.04 41.70 -4.04
N ALA A 8 -10.32 41.39 -3.80
CA ALA A 8 -10.68 40.16 -3.11
C ALA A 8 -10.19 38.99 -3.98
N GLN A 9 -9.07 38.38 -3.58
CA GLN A 9 -8.72 37.05 -4.04
C GLN A 9 -9.91 36.15 -3.70
N SER A 10 -10.65 35.74 -4.73
CA SER A 10 -11.64 34.68 -4.64
C SER A 10 -10.92 33.45 -4.10
N ALA A 11 -11.12 33.16 -2.82
CA ALA A 11 -10.68 31.92 -2.22
C ALA A 11 -11.32 30.81 -3.05
N LYS A 12 -10.50 30.06 -3.80
CA LYS A 12 -10.95 28.87 -4.52
C LYS A 12 -11.68 28.01 -3.49
N VAL A 13 -13.00 27.90 -3.65
CA VAL A 13 -13.80 26.90 -2.94
C VAL A 13 -13.07 25.57 -3.15
N PRO A 14 -12.60 24.90 -2.08
CA PRO A 14 -11.89 23.64 -2.27
C PRO A 14 -12.89 22.71 -2.95
N GLY A 15 -12.49 22.18 -4.12
CA GLY A 15 -13.30 21.25 -4.90
C GLY A 15 -13.69 20.02 -4.07
N PRO A 16 -14.47 19.08 -4.64
CA PRO A 16 -14.91 17.90 -3.89
C PRO A 16 -13.72 17.20 -3.22
N TYR A 17 -13.91 16.76 -1.98
CA TYR A 17 -12.94 15.90 -1.30
C TYR A 17 -13.27 14.43 -1.58
N VAL A 18 -12.24 13.59 -1.64
CA VAL A 18 -12.39 12.14 -1.74
C VAL A 18 -11.68 11.49 -0.57
N GLN A 19 -12.33 10.50 0.03
CA GLN A 19 -11.71 9.70 1.09
C GLN A 19 -10.77 8.67 0.46
N ARG A 20 -9.57 8.52 1.01
CA ARG A 20 -8.60 7.50 0.60
C ARG A 20 -8.01 6.83 1.82
N CYS A 21 -7.66 5.55 1.68
CA CYS A 21 -6.88 4.85 2.67
C CYS A 21 -5.40 5.02 2.34
N ILE A 22 -4.59 5.22 3.37
CA ILE A 22 -3.14 5.30 3.28
C ILE A 22 -2.57 4.22 4.18
N ARG A 23 -1.62 3.46 3.64
CA ARG A 23 -0.89 2.43 4.36
C ARG A 23 0.59 2.59 4.10
N GLY A 24 1.39 2.38 5.13
CA GLY A 24 2.81 2.18 5.07
C GLY A 24 3.13 0.70 5.28
N GLY A 25 4.23 0.26 4.71
CA GLY A 25 4.66 -1.12 4.78
C GLY A 25 5.95 -1.37 4.05
N TYR A 26 6.26 -2.64 3.88
CA TYR A 26 7.50 -3.08 3.28
C TYR A 26 7.22 -3.84 1.99
N PRO A 27 7.76 -3.39 0.85
CA PRO A 27 7.68 -4.14 -0.39
C PRO A 27 8.30 -5.53 -0.24
N ILE A 28 7.73 -6.49 -0.95
CA ILE A 28 8.17 -7.88 -0.99
C ILE A 28 8.07 -8.37 -2.44
N THR A 29 8.98 -9.24 -2.87
CA THR A 29 9.00 -9.73 -4.26
C THR A 29 7.92 -10.78 -4.48
N HIS A 30 7.50 -10.97 -5.74
CA HIS A 30 6.50 -11.99 -6.08
C HIS A 30 6.99 -13.40 -5.71
N ALA A 31 8.25 -13.70 -6.00
CA ALA A 31 8.89 -14.97 -5.62
C ALA A 31 8.86 -15.23 -4.10
N GLU A 32 9.07 -14.20 -3.29
CA GLU A 32 9.06 -14.32 -1.83
C GLU A 32 7.63 -14.52 -1.30
N VAL A 33 6.65 -13.81 -1.85
CA VAL A 33 5.23 -14.06 -1.54
C VAL A 33 4.82 -15.48 -1.93
N PHE A 34 5.20 -15.94 -3.12
CA PHE A 34 4.93 -17.30 -3.60
C PHE A 34 5.53 -18.36 -2.69
N ARG A 35 6.81 -18.19 -2.30
CA ARG A 35 7.49 -19.07 -1.34
C ARG A 35 6.75 -19.10 0.00
N TRP A 36 6.33 -17.94 0.50
CA TRP A 36 5.63 -17.84 1.77
C TRP A 36 4.24 -18.48 1.71
N ALA A 37 3.45 -18.18 0.69
CA ALA A 37 2.14 -18.77 0.45
C ALA A 37 2.22 -20.30 0.33
N THR A 38 3.21 -20.82 -0.41
CA THR A 38 3.47 -22.27 -0.52
C THR A 38 3.79 -22.88 0.84
N THR A 39 4.60 -22.21 1.65
CA THR A 39 4.94 -22.67 3.01
C THR A 39 3.70 -22.72 3.92
N ILE A 40 2.82 -21.72 3.81
CA ILE A 40 1.57 -21.68 4.57
C ILE A 40 0.63 -22.81 4.11
N ALA A 41 0.49 -23.02 2.80
CA ALA A 41 -0.32 -24.10 2.25
C ALA A 41 0.12 -25.47 2.81
N ASP A 42 1.42 -25.73 2.81
CA ASP A 42 2.00 -26.96 3.37
C ASP A 42 1.73 -27.12 4.86
N ALA A 43 1.94 -26.05 5.63
CA ALA A 43 1.75 -26.08 7.08
C ALA A 43 0.27 -26.22 7.49
N THR A 44 -0.66 -25.82 6.62
CA THR A 44 -2.10 -25.79 6.91
C THR A 44 -2.91 -26.84 6.15
N GLY A 45 -2.25 -27.67 5.31
CA GLY A 45 -2.91 -28.70 4.51
C GLY A 45 -3.85 -28.14 3.44
N ARG A 46 -3.53 -26.98 2.87
CA ARG A 46 -4.30 -26.29 1.82
C ARG A 46 -3.65 -26.48 0.45
N ASP A 47 -4.40 -26.16 -0.60
CA ASP A 47 -3.88 -26.12 -1.96
C ASP A 47 -2.79 -25.03 -2.09
N ARG A 48 -1.73 -25.35 -2.84
CA ARG A 48 -0.64 -24.43 -3.13
C ARG A 48 -1.02 -23.48 -4.28
N PRO A 49 -0.45 -22.26 -4.34
CA PRO A 49 -0.50 -21.46 -5.56
C PRO A 49 0.17 -22.21 -6.71
N GLN A 50 -0.35 -22.05 -7.93
CA GLN A 50 0.20 -22.74 -9.10
C GLN A 50 1.57 -22.20 -9.50
N ASP A 51 1.72 -20.88 -9.43
CA ASP A 51 2.92 -20.11 -9.74
C ASP A 51 2.87 -18.73 -9.08
N GLU A 52 3.86 -17.89 -9.38
CA GLU A 52 3.97 -16.52 -8.85
C GLU A 52 2.93 -15.54 -9.42
N ASP A 53 2.11 -15.95 -10.39
CA ASP A 53 1.06 -15.12 -10.98
C ASP A 53 -0.33 -15.46 -10.42
N ASP A 54 -0.42 -16.51 -9.58
CA ASP A 54 -1.63 -16.88 -8.82
C ASP A 54 -1.87 -15.94 -7.62
N LEU A 55 -2.05 -14.65 -7.94
CA LEU A 55 -2.14 -13.57 -6.96
C LEU A 55 -3.27 -13.79 -5.94
N ALA A 56 -4.41 -14.32 -6.40
CA ALA A 56 -5.57 -14.57 -5.56
C ALA A 56 -5.30 -15.67 -4.53
N MET A 57 -4.71 -16.79 -4.93
CA MET A 57 -4.36 -17.86 -4.01
C MET A 57 -3.27 -17.42 -3.03
N MET A 58 -2.25 -16.71 -3.53
CA MET A 58 -1.19 -16.17 -2.66
C MET A 58 -1.73 -15.22 -1.61
N ALA A 59 -2.59 -14.25 -1.99
CA ALA A 59 -3.21 -13.31 -1.07
C ALA A 59 -4.05 -14.06 -0.02
N HIS A 60 -4.86 -15.01 -0.46
CA HIS A 60 -5.68 -15.83 0.45
C HIS A 60 -4.83 -16.57 1.49
N LEU A 61 -3.73 -17.20 1.07
CA LEU A 61 -2.88 -17.97 1.97
C LEU A 61 -2.11 -17.08 2.95
N VAL A 62 -1.61 -15.93 2.51
CA VAL A 62 -0.94 -14.99 3.42
C VAL A 62 -1.93 -14.41 4.43
N ASP A 63 -3.17 -14.12 4.01
CA ASP A 63 -4.24 -13.64 4.89
C ASP A 63 -4.61 -14.64 6.00
N VAL A 64 -4.49 -15.96 5.77
CA VAL A 64 -4.68 -16.98 6.83
C VAL A 64 -3.79 -16.72 8.05
N VAL A 65 -2.60 -16.15 7.83
CA VAL A 65 -1.64 -15.82 8.90
C VAL A 65 -1.76 -14.36 9.33
N LEU A 66 -1.77 -13.42 8.38
CA LEU A 66 -1.72 -11.99 8.70
C LEU A 66 -3.07 -11.40 9.07
N GLY A 67 -4.18 -11.89 8.51
CA GLY A 67 -5.53 -11.42 8.82
C GLY A 67 -5.96 -11.65 10.28
N GLN A 68 -5.16 -12.37 11.07
CA GLN A 68 -5.33 -12.51 12.51
C GLN A 68 -4.90 -11.25 13.29
N TYR A 69 -4.15 -10.34 12.66
CA TYR A 69 -3.65 -9.12 13.26
C TYR A 69 -4.35 -7.91 12.62
N ASN A 70 -5.00 -7.07 13.43
CA ASN A 70 -5.82 -5.95 12.93
C ASN A 70 -5.07 -4.97 12.02
N ASP A 71 -3.77 -4.80 12.23
CA ASP A 71 -2.96 -3.77 11.57
C ASP A 71 -1.87 -4.36 10.64
N LEU A 72 -1.84 -5.68 10.43
CA LEU A 72 -0.93 -6.33 9.48
C LEU A 72 -1.71 -6.91 8.32
N ASP A 73 -1.22 -6.65 7.11
CA ASP A 73 -1.83 -7.17 5.89
C ASP A 73 -0.73 -7.40 4.83
N CYS A 74 -0.96 -8.25 3.84
CA CYS A 74 -0.08 -8.42 2.69
C CYS A 74 -0.90 -8.65 1.43
N PHE A 75 -0.72 -7.75 0.46
CA PHE A 75 -1.60 -7.69 -0.70
C PHE A 75 -0.89 -7.11 -1.92
N PRO A 76 -1.40 -7.41 -3.12
CA PRO A 76 -0.95 -6.77 -4.35
C PRO A 76 -1.45 -5.32 -4.44
N VAL A 77 -0.57 -4.42 -4.88
CA VAL A 77 -0.84 -3.00 -5.15
C VAL A 77 -0.51 -2.72 -6.61
N THR A 78 -1.42 -2.05 -7.32
CA THR A 78 -1.16 -1.60 -8.69
C THR A 78 0.10 -0.73 -8.74
N ASN A 79 1.08 -1.17 -9.52
CA ASN A 79 2.35 -0.47 -9.72
C ASN A 79 2.77 -0.61 -11.19
N PRO A 80 2.46 0.38 -12.06
CA PRO A 80 2.88 0.36 -13.46
C PRO A 80 4.41 0.27 -13.64
N ASN A 81 5.17 0.65 -12.61
CA ASN A 81 6.63 0.64 -12.58
C ASN A 81 7.18 -0.49 -11.70
N ASP A 82 6.43 -1.58 -11.56
CA ASP A 82 6.87 -2.77 -10.81
C ASP A 82 8.25 -3.25 -11.34
N PRO A 83 9.24 -3.45 -10.46
CA PRO A 83 10.59 -3.82 -10.88
C PRO A 83 10.66 -5.20 -11.56
N GLU A 84 9.67 -6.06 -11.33
CA GLU A 84 9.55 -7.39 -11.95
C GLU A 84 8.70 -7.36 -13.24
N GLY A 85 8.18 -6.19 -13.62
CA GLY A 85 7.41 -5.97 -14.85
C GLY A 85 5.96 -6.47 -14.77
N LYS A 86 5.46 -6.85 -13.60
CA LYS A 86 4.13 -7.48 -13.42
C LYS A 86 2.98 -6.48 -13.28
N LYS A 87 3.25 -5.18 -13.37
CA LYS A 87 2.30 -4.06 -13.18
C LYS A 87 1.63 -4.01 -11.80
N VAL A 88 2.09 -4.85 -10.88
CA VAL A 88 1.59 -5.03 -9.52
C VAL A 88 2.81 -5.34 -8.66
N SER A 89 2.93 -4.70 -7.50
CA SER A 89 3.92 -5.02 -6.48
C SER A 89 3.22 -5.51 -5.22
N TRP A 90 3.88 -6.35 -4.44
CA TRP A 90 3.35 -6.78 -3.14
C TRP A 90 3.86 -5.88 -2.03
N LEU A 91 2.99 -5.61 -1.06
CA LEU A 91 3.30 -4.83 0.12
C LEU A 91 2.86 -5.59 1.37
N VAL A 92 3.76 -5.80 2.32
CA VAL A 92 3.40 -6.15 3.69
C VAL A 92 3.12 -4.86 4.43
N ALA A 93 1.85 -4.51 4.59
CA ALA A 93 1.43 -3.28 5.26
C ALA A 93 1.47 -3.43 6.78
N THR A 94 2.22 -2.57 7.45
CA THR A 94 2.47 -2.62 8.90
C THR A 94 1.87 -1.46 9.68
N THR A 95 1.49 -0.38 9.00
CA THR A 95 0.78 0.72 9.63
C THR A 95 -0.71 0.41 9.72
N PRO A 96 -1.44 0.90 10.75
CA PRO A 96 -2.90 0.85 10.78
C PRO A 96 -3.56 1.50 9.57
N HIS A 97 -4.78 1.08 9.24
CA HIS A 97 -5.62 1.76 8.24
C HIS A 97 -5.85 3.22 8.62
N ARG A 98 -5.34 4.16 7.80
CA ARG A 98 -5.58 5.60 7.96
C ARG A 98 -6.44 6.11 6.81
N TRP A 99 -7.69 6.46 7.12
CA TRP A 99 -8.63 7.06 6.16
C TRP A 99 -8.57 8.58 6.26
N GLU A 100 -8.20 9.24 5.17
CA GLU A 100 -8.12 10.70 5.12
C GLU A 100 -8.86 11.28 3.91
N TYR A 101 -9.36 12.50 4.09
CA TYR A 101 -10.00 13.24 3.01
C TYR A 101 -8.97 14.12 2.31
N PHE A 102 -8.84 13.91 1.01
CA PHE A 102 -7.96 14.71 0.15
C PHE A 102 -8.79 15.53 -0.83
N PRO A 103 -8.36 16.75 -1.17
CA PRO A 103 -8.92 17.46 -2.32
C PRO A 103 -8.85 16.56 -3.56
N LYS A 104 -9.97 16.36 -4.25
CA LYS A 104 -10.02 15.51 -5.45
C LYS A 104 -9.00 15.95 -6.50
N ALA A 105 -8.81 17.26 -6.66
CA ALA A 105 -7.81 17.79 -7.59
C ALA A 105 -6.37 17.35 -7.24
N GLN A 106 -6.03 17.28 -5.96
CA GLN A 106 -4.74 16.78 -5.50
C GLN A 106 -4.59 15.28 -5.79
N ILE A 107 -5.65 14.50 -5.52
CA ILE A 107 -5.68 13.08 -5.85
C ILE A 107 -5.60 12.84 -7.36
N ASP A 108 -6.32 13.61 -8.17
CA ASP A 108 -6.31 13.47 -9.63
C ASP A 108 -4.96 13.89 -10.22
N GLU A 109 -4.28 14.88 -9.63
CA GLU A 109 -2.94 15.28 -10.02
C GLU A 109 -1.88 14.23 -9.64
N GLN A 110 -1.97 13.67 -8.43
CA GLN A 110 -0.98 12.76 -7.86
C GLN A 110 -1.19 11.31 -8.29
N LEU A 111 -2.44 10.86 -8.37
CA LEU A 111 -2.84 9.49 -8.73
C LEU A 111 -3.51 9.44 -10.11
N GLY A 112 -4.31 10.43 -10.49
CA GLY A 112 -5.18 10.39 -11.68
C GLY A 112 -4.49 10.47 -13.04
N LYS A 113 -3.19 10.75 -13.12
CA LYS A 113 -2.44 10.67 -14.40
C LYS A 113 -1.87 9.29 -14.71
N HIS A 114 -1.67 8.43 -13.70
CA HIS A 114 -0.98 7.15 -13.85
C HIS A 114 -1.60 5.98 -13.07
N GLU A 115 -2.64 6.23 -12.26
CA GLU A 115 -3.18 5.25 -11.30
C GLU A 115 -2.08 4.65 -10.42
N ASP A 116 -1.03 5.46 -10.14
CA ASP A 116 0.18 5.01 -9.48
C ASP A 116 0.00 5.12 -7.96
N PHE A 117 -0.66 4.09 -7.41
CA PHE A 117 -0.86 3.92 -5.97
C PHE A 117 0.43 3.59 -5.21
N TRP A 118 1.50 3.29 -5.95
CA TRP A 118 2.82 3.01 -5.42
C TRP A 118 3.62 4.29 -5.14
N ASN A 119 3.65 5.24 -6.06
CA ASN A 119 4.51 6.42 -5.94
C ASN A 119 3.80 7.66 -5.39
N SER A 120 3.14 7.53 -4.24
CA SER A 120 2.48 8.69 -3.63
C SER A 120 3.47 9.76 -3.17
N SER A 121 3.11 11.02 -3.41
CA SER A 121 3.83 12.18 -2.87
C SER A 121 3.71 12.32 -1.35
N LEU A 122 2.68 11.70 -0.76
CA LEU A 122 2.53 11.63 0.68
C LEU A 122 3.36 10.46 1.19
N ARG A 123 4.29 10.76 2.10
CA ARG A 123 5.16 9.77 2.74
C ARG A 123 4.79 9.67 4.21
N LEU A 124 4.38 8.48 4.63
CA LEU A 124 4.28 8.15 6.05
C LEU A 124 5.69 7.93 6.61
N SER A 125 5.89 8.30 7.88
CA SER A 125 7.09 7.95 8.61
C SER A 125 6.97 6.51 9.14
N GLU A 126 8.03 5.74 9.00
CA GLU A 126 8.19 4.43 9.64
C GLU A 126 8.23 4.62 11.17
N SER A 127 7.38 3.90 11.89
CA SER A 127 7.31 3.93 13.35
C SER A 127 8.07 2.77 13.99
N ASP A 128 8.30 2.83 15.31
CA ASP A 128 8.91 1.73 16.06
C ASP A 128 8.10 0.43 15.95
N LEU A 129 6.77 0.52 15.80
CA LEU A 129 5.91 -0.66 15.60
C LEU A 129 6.13 -1.28 14.21
N ASP A 130 6.32 -0.47 13.18
CA ASP A 130 6.63 -0.95 11.83
C ASP A 130 7.98 -1.69 11.84
N ILE A 131 9.00 -1.09 12.46
CA ILE A 131 10.34 -1.68 12.60
C ILE A 131 10.26 -3.02 13.34
N ASN A 132 9.55 -3.06 14.47
CA ASN A 132 9.38 -4.30 15.24
C ASN A 132 8.66 -5.39 14.43
N ALA A 133 7.65 -5.03 13.63
CA ALA A 133 6.94 -5.96 12.77
C ALA A 133 7.85 -6.50 11.66
N LYS A 134 8.63 -5.63 11.01
CA LYS A 134 9.64 -6.00 10.03
C LYS A 134 10.65 -6.98 10.61
N GLU A 135 11.27 -6.64 11.73
CA GLU A 135 12.27 -7.49 12.38
C GLU A 135 11.69 -8.85 12.80
N ALA A 136 10.43 -8.89 13.23
CA ALA A 136 9.74 -10.14 13.57
C ALA A 136 9.54 -11.03 12.34
N LEU A 137 9.20 -10.46 11.18
CA LEU A 137 9.05 -11.18 9.91
C LEU A 137 10.41 -11.62 9.35
N GLU A 138 11.43 -10.76 9.40
CA GLU A 138 12.78 -11.08 8.95
C GLU A 138 13.43 -12.19 9.77
N ARG A 139 13.18 -12.25 11.10
CA ARG A 139 13.59 -13.39 11.94
C ARG A 139 12.95 -14.72 11.54
N LYS A 140 11.80 -14.69 10.85
CA LYS A 140 11.15 -15.86 10.28
C LYS A 140 11.62 -16.15 8.84
N GLY A 141 12.60 -15.39 8.35
CA GLY A 141 13.20 -15.56 7.03
C GLY A 141 12.41 -14.89 5.91
N VAL A 142 11.57 -13.89 6.19
CA VAL A 142 10.89 -13.09 5.16
C VAL A 142 11.78 -11.91 4.79
N MET A 143 12.14 -11.77 3.51
CA MET A 143 12.99 -10.67 3.05
C MET A 143 12.17 -9.44 2.65
N LEU A 144 12.24 -8.38 3.46
CA LEU A 144 11.48 -7.15 3.27
C LEU A 144 12.36 -6.00 2.75
N GLN A 145 11.85 -5.23 1.80
CA GLN A 145 12.51 -4.04 1.25
C GLN A 145 12.36 -2.82 2.18
N PRO A 146 13.00 -1.67 1.91
CA PRO A 146 12.81 -0.44 2.69
C PRO A 146 11.34 0.02 2.75
N PHE A 147 10.99 0.71 3.83
CA PHE A 147 9.63 1.19 4.08
C PHE A 147 9.09 2.06 2.94
N HIS A 148 7.82 1.85 2.59
CA HIS A 148 7.15 2.49 1.47
C HIS A 148 5.72 2.88 1.85
N THR A 149 5.20 3.94 1.21
CA THR A 149 3.81 4.39 1.41
C THR A 149 3.00 4.12 0.16
N ALA A 150 1.89 3.41 0.31
CA ALA A 150 0.92 3.15 -0.76
C ALA A 150 -0.43 3.78 -0.45
N PHE A 151 -1.13 4.19 -1.51
CA PHE A 151 -2.52 4.64 -1.44
C PHE A 151 -3.43 3.47 -1.80
N TRP A 152 -4.57 3.37 -1.12
CA TRP A 152 -5.57 2.37 -1.47
C TRP A 152 -6.88 3.03 -1.89
N LEU A 153 -7.50 2.46 -2.93
CA LEU A 153 -8.92 2.64 -3.21
C LEU A 153 -9.72 1.57 -2.47
N THR A 154 -10.79 1.98 -1.78
CA THR A 154 -11.95 1.10 -1.58
C THR A 154 -12.53 0.69 -2.91
#